data_AF-A0A383BWU1-F1
#
_entry.id   AF-A0A383BWU1-F1
#
_cell.length_a   1.000
_cell.length_b   1.000
_cell.length_c   1.000
_cell.angle_alpha   90.00
_cell.angle_beta   90.00
_cell.angle_gamma   90.00
#
_symmetry.space_group_name_H-M   'P 1'
#
loop_
_entity.id
_entity.type
_entity.pdbx_description
1 polymer ?
#
loop_
_entity_poly.entity_id
_entity_poly.type
_entity_poly.pdbx_seq_one_letter_code
_entity_poly.pdbx_strand_id
1 'polypeptide(L)'
;MLGLGIYLTWSDSMAQKFADKQSGGVVQTFKVKKGLKMADNTSKDFATAMANLGRKPWEWSRSKQFSGFLTGELRQLGYDGAYSDNPAEGVVVFDKKNVKEIR
;
A
#
# COMPACT_ATOMS: atom_id res chain seq x y z
N MET A 1 -2.68 0.53 7.79
CA MET A 1 -1.70 0.40 6.69
C MET A 1 -2.15 -0.72 5.77
N LEU A 2 -1.99 -0.55 4.46
CA LEU A 2 -2.43 -1.50 3.42
C LEU A 2 -1.51 -2.72 3.26
N GLY A 3 -0.37 -2.72 3.97
CA GLY A 3 0.66 -3.75 3.92
C GLY A 3 2.06 -3.15 4.03
N LEU A 4 3.07 -3.99 3.85
CA LEU A 4 4.47 -3.61 3.77
C LEU A 4 4.90 -3.50 2.29
N GLY A 5 5.44 -2.35 1.90
CA GLY A 5 5.88 -2.11 0.52
C GLY A 5 6.20 -0.65 0.23
N ILE A 6 6.27 -0.32 -1.06
CA ILE A 6 6.43 1.06 -1.53
C ILE A 6 5.05 1.70 -1.61
N TYR A 7 4.84 2.75 -0.82
CA TYR A 7 3.61 3.54 -0.83
C TYR A 7 3.69 4.64 -1.87
N LEU A 8 2.65 4.75 -2.69
CA LEU A 8 2.49 5.71 -3.75
C LEU A 8 1.11 6.36 -3.63
N THR A 9 0.99 7.58 -4.15
CA THR A 9 -0.28 8.27 -4.30
C THR A 9 -0.34 8.89 -5.68
N TRP A 10 -1.54 9.03 -6.23
CA TRP A 10 -1.79 9.75 -7.48
C TRP A 10 -2.06 11.24 -7.25
N SER A 11 -2.03 11.69 -5.99
CA SER A 11 -2.24 13.10 -5.63
C SER A 11 -0.90 13.76 -5.30
N ASP A 12 -0.43 14.62 -6.21
CA ASP A 12 0.78 15.42 -6.00
C ASP A 12 0.69 16.24 -4.72
N SER A 13 -0.48 16.82 -4.43
CA SER A 13 -0.72 17.58 -3.21
C SER A 13 -0.57 16.73 -1.94
N MET A 14 -0.93 15.44 -2.00
CA MET A 14 -0.78 14.53 -0.87
C MET A 14 0.66 14.07 -0.71
N ALA A 15 1.34 13.79 -1.83
CA ALA A 15 2.77 13.49 -1.83
C ALA A 15 3.57 14.66 -1.25
N GLN A 16 3.27 15.90 -1.68
CA GLN A 16 3.92 17.10 -1.17
C GLN A 16 3.67 17.29 0.33
N LYS A 17 2.41 17.20 0.79
CA LYS A 17 2.08 17.27 2.22
C LYS A 17 2.77 16.21 3.08
N PHE A 18 3.04 15.03 2.50
CA PHE A 18 3.82 14.00 3.18
C PHE A 18 5.31 14.37 3.22
N ALA A 19 5.86 14.83 2.09
CA ALA A 19 7.26 15.26 1.97
C ALA A 19 7.59 16.42 2.92
N ASP A 20 6.71 17.42 3.03
CA ASP A 20 6.89 18.59 3.91
C ASP A 20 7.00 18.22 5.39
N LYS A 21 6.46 17.05 5.78
CA LYS A 21 6.56 16.53 7.15
C LYS A 21 7.86 15.77 7.42
N GLN A 22 8.65 15.49 6.38
CA GLN A 22 9.93 14.82 6.49
C GLN A 22 11.06 15.84 6.40
N SER A 23 12.12 15.67 7.20
CA SER A 23 13.32 16.48 7.05
C SER A 23 13.96 16.20 5.69
N GLY A 24 13.90 17.17 4.77
CA GLY A 24 14.42 17.02 3.40
C GLY A 24 13.58 16.13 2.48
N GLY A 25 12.27 16.00 2.74
CA GLY A 25 11.39 15.23 1.87
C GLY A 25 11.33 15.78 0.44
N VAL A 26 11.29 14.88 -0.54
CA VAL A 26 11.13 15.21 -1.96
C VAL A 26 9.98 14.42 -2.57
N VAL A 27 9.32 15.02 -3.56
CA VAL A 27 8.31 14.33 -4.37
C VAL A 27 9.01 13.70 -5.57
N GLN A 28 8.78 12.41 -5.76
CA GLN A 28 9.30 11.63 -6.89
C GLN A 28 8.15 10.91 -7.58
N THR A 29 8.22 10.83 -8.90
CA THR A 29 7.22 10.14 -9.71
C THR A 29 7.69 8.72 -9.99
N PHE A 30 6.76 7.76 -9.88
CA PHE A 30 7.05 6.35 -10.14
C PHE A 30 6.09 5.80 -11.19
N LYS A 31 6.64 4.99 -12.09
CA LYS A 31 5.88 4.12 -12.97
C LYS A 31 5.72 2.74 -12.31
N VAL A 32 4.47 2.34 -12.11
CA VAL A 32 4.12 0.99 -11.64
C VAL A 32 4.04 0.04 -12.83
N LYS A 33 4.52 -1.20 -12.65
CA LYS A 33 4.40 -2.27 -13.66
C LYS A 33 2.92 -2.50 -14.00
N LYS A 34 2.60 -2.70 -15.29
CA LYS A 34 1.23 -3.02 -15.73
C LYS A 34 0.87 -4.47 -15.39
N GLY A 35 -0.42 -4.72 -15.16
CA GLY A 35 -0.97 -6.07 -14.94
C GLY A 35 -0.72 -6.65 -13.55
N LEU A 36 -0.37 -5.82 -12.56
CA LEU A 36 -0.29 -6.25 -11.17
C LEU A 36 -1.70 -6.54 -10.63
N LYS A 37 -1.83 -7.63 -9.88
CA LYS A 37 -3.08 -7.94 -9.17
C LYS A 37 -3.09 -7.14 -7.85
N MET A 38 -3.97 -6.15 -7.76
CA MET A 38 -4.04 -5.24 -6.61
C MET A 38 -5.31 -5.51 -5.79
N ALA A 39 -5.17 -5.66 -4.48
CA ALA A 39 -6.31 -5.83 -3.58
C ALA A 39 -6.95 -4.47 -3.28
N ASP A 40 -8.25 -4.34 -3.54
CA ASP A 40 -9.06 -3.24 -3.05
C ASP A 40 -9.24 -3.40 -1.53
N ASN A 41 -8.97 -2.36 -0.75
CA ASN A 41 -9.10 -2.38 0.71
C ASN A 41 -10.55 -2.60 1.21
N THR A 42 -11.53 -2.46 0.33
CA THR A 42 -12.95 -2.75 0.61
C THR A 42 -13.38 -4.15 0.15
N SER A 43 -12.50 -4.89 -0.54
CA SER A 43 -12.83 -6.21 -1.07
C SER A 43 -12.99 -7.29 0.00
N LYS A 44 -13.73 -8.36 -0.36
CA LYS A 44 -13.88 -9.55 0.48
C LYS A 44 -12.52 -10.20 0.80
N ASP A 45 -11.63 -10.27 -0.18
CA ASP A 45 -10.31 -10.87 0.00
C ASP A 45 -9.45 -10.09 1.01
N PHE A 46 -9.50 -8.76 0.95
CA PHE A 46 -8.81 -7.93 1.94
C PHE A 46 -9.43 -8.10 3.34
N ALA A 47 -10.75 -8.19 3.42
CA ALA A 47 -11.43 -8.46 4.68
C ALA A 47 -11.07 -9.84 5.25
N THR A 48 -10.96 -10.88 4.41
CA THR A 48 -10.50 -12.21 4.79
C THR A 48 -9.06 -12.19 5.29
N ALA A 49 -8.16 -11.50 4.58
CA ALA A 49 -6.77 -11.35 5.02
C ALA A 49 -6.66 -10.66 6.39
N MET A 50 -7.47 -9.62 6.65
CA MET A 50 -7.56 -8.97 7.96
C MET A 50 -8.12 -9.92 9.04
N ALA A 51 -9.16 -10.68 8.71
CA ALA A 51 -9.80 -11.62 9.62
C ALA A 51 -8.85 -12.76 10.04
N ASN A 52 -8.01 -13.26 9.13
CA ASN A 52 -6.98 -14.26 9.43
C ASN A 52 -5.96 -13.74 10.47
N LEU A 53 -5.79 -12.43 10.57
CA LEU A 53 -4.95 -11.77 11.57
C LEU A 53 -5.71 -11.42 12.86
N GLY A 54 -6.94 -11.91 13.02
CA GLY A 54 -7.79 -11.63 14.17
C GLY A 54 -8.30 -10.18 14.21
N ARG A 55 -8.42 -9.52 13.06
CA ARG A 55 -8.83 -8.11 12.96
C ARG A 55 -10.00 -7.90 12.02
N LYS A 56 -10.77 -6.84 12.27
CA LYS A 56 -11.75 -6.31 11.35
C LYS A 56 -11.08 -5.40 10.30
N PRO A 57 -11.68 -5.22 9.11
CA PRO A 57 -11.05 -4.45 8.02
C PRO A 57 -10.67 -3.01 8.37
N TRP A 58 -11.41 -2.37 9.28
CA TRP A 58 -11.16 -0.99 9.75
C TRP A 58 -10.18 -0.89 10.92
N GLU A 59 -9.71 -2.02 11.49
CA GLU A 59 -8.80 -2.06 12.63
C GLU A 59 -7.34 -1.92 12.21
N TRP A 60 -7.05 -0.78 11.58
CA TRP A 60 -5.73 -0.45 11.06
C TRP A 60 -4.65 -0.47 12.14
N SER A 61 -3.49 -1.02 11.79
CA SER A 61 -2.27 -0.92 12.60
C SER A 61 -1.19 -0.12 11.88
N ARG A 62 -0.37 0.58 12.67
CA ARG A 62 0.90 1.21 12.24
C ARG A 62 2.11 0.29 12.49
N SER A 63 1.89 -0.90 13.05
CA SER A 63 2.97 -1.85 13.33
C SER A 63 3.55 -2.42 12.04
N LYS A 64 4.88 -2.34 11.91
CA LYS A 64 5.61 -2.99 10.81
C LYS A 64 5.38 -4.50 10.78
N GLN A 65 5.28 -5.13 11.94
CA GLN A 65 5.01 -6.56 12.06
C GLN A 65 3.63 -6.90 11.49
N PHE A 66 2.60 -6.12 11.86
CA PHE A 66 1.26 -6.31 11.31
C PHE A 66 1.22 -6.14 9.80
N SER A 67 1.84 -5.07 9.28
CA SER A 67 1.94 -4.84 7.84
C SER A 67 2.64 -5.99 7.10
N GLY A 68 3.63 -6.61 7.74
CA GLY A 68 4.30 -7.80 7.21
C GLY A 68 3.37 -9.01 7.12
N PHE A 69 2.59 -9.29 8.16
CA PHE A 69 1.62 -10.38 8.14
C PHE A 69 0.51 -10.15 7.12
N LEU A 70 -0.06 -8.94 7.05
CA LEU A 70 -1.08 -8.60 6.06
C LEU A 70 -0.57 -8.75 4.62
N THR A 71 0.66 -8.32 4.35
CA THR A 71 1.30 -8.57 3.05
C THR A 71 1.50 -10.05 2.77
N GLY A 72 1.81 -10.86 3.78
CA GLY A 72 1.89 -12.32 3.67
C GLY A 72 0.56 -12.94 3.23
N GLU A 73 -0.54 -12.60 3.92
CA GLU A 73 -1.89 -13.07 3.59
C GLU A 73 -2.30 -12.68 2.17
N LEU A 74 -2.12 -11.41 1.80
CA LEU A 74 -2.46 -10.93 0.46
C LEU A 74 -1.61 -11.58 -0.64
N ARG A 75 -0.33 -11.85 -0.38
CA ARG A 75 0.53 -12.61 -1.31
C ARG A 75 0.06 -14.06 -1.51
N GLN A 76 -0.41 -14.71 -0.45
CA GLN A 76 -0.96 -16.07 -0.55
C GLN A 76 -2.23 -16.10 -1.44
N LEU A 77 -3.00 -15.01 -1.45
CA LEU A 77 -4.14 -14.80 -2.35
C LEU A 77 -3.74 -14.33 -3.78
N GLY A 78 -2.43 -14.22 -4.04
CA GLY A 78 -1.86 -13.87 -5.34
C GLY A 78 -1.80 -12.37 -5.64
N TYR A 79 -1.94 -11.50 -4.63
CA TYR A 79 -1.86 -10.05 -4.82
C TYR A 79 -0.41 -9.54 -4.79
N ASP A 80 -0.12 -8.59 -5.68
CA ASP A 80 1.15 -7.87 -5.79
C ASP A 80 1.20 -6.58 -4.95
N GLY A 81 0.03 -6.16 -4.45
CA GLY A 81 -0.15 -4.93 -3.70
C GLY A 81 -1.59 -4.73 -3.28
N ALA A 82 -1.86 -3.59 -2.66
CA ALA A 82 -3.20 -3.17 -2.27
C ALA A 82 -3.40 -1.68 -2.54
N TYR A 83 -4.65 -1.23 -2.67
CA TYR A 83 -4.99 0.17 -2.85
C TYR A 83 -6.24 0.55 -2.06
N SER A 84 -6.39 1.85 -1.85
CA SER A 84 -7.54 2.50 -1.23
C SER A 84 -7.87 3.74 -2.04
N ASP A 85 -9.14 4.02 -2.30
CA ASP A 85 -9.59 5.23 -3.00
C ASP A 85 -9.26 6.53 -2.23
N ASN A 86 -8.89 6.42 -0.95
CA ASN A 86 -8.39 7.54 -0.17
C ASN A 86 -6.94 7.87 -0.58
N PRO A 87 -6.65 9.04 -1.20
CA PRO A 87 -5.30 9.39 -1.64
C PRO A 87 -4.26 9.46 -0.53
N ALA A 88 -4.69 9.63 0.72
CA ALA A 88 -3.82 9.63 1.91
C ALA A 88 -3.33 8.23 2.30
N GLU A 89 -4.08 7.19 1.91
CA GLU A 89 -3.70 5.78 2.06
C GLU A 89 -3.02 5.27 0.79
N GLY A 90 -3.58 5.64 -0.37
CA GLY A 90 -3.00 5.45 -1.69
C GLY A 90 -2.86 3.99 -2.11
N VAL A 91 -1.72 3.68 -2.73
CA VAL A 91 -1.38 2.36 -3.27
C VAL A 91 -0.12 1.86 -2.58
N VAL A 92 -0.10 0.59 -2.17
CA VAL A 92 1.12 -0.09 -1.75
C VAL A 92 1.47 -1.18 -2.75
N VAL A 93 2.71 -1.16 -3.25
CA VAL A 93 3.28 -2.23 -4.08
C VAL A 93 4.27 -3.03 -3.25
N PHE A 94 4.06 -4.33 -3.11
CA PHE A 94 4.83 -5.15 -2.17
C PHE A 94 6.29 -5.37 -2.61
N ASP A 95 6.54 -5.47 -3.91
CA ASP A 95 7.87 -5.72 -4.45
C ASP A 95 8.42 -4.48 -5.17
N LYS A 96 9.59 -3.99 -4.72
CA LYS A 96 10.26 -2.83 -5.32
C LYS A 96 10.56 -2.99 -6.82
N LYS A 97 10.78 -4.22 -7.31
CA LYS A 97 11.02 -4.51 -8.74
C LYS A 97 9.84 -4.09 -9.65
N ASN A 98 8.65 -3.95 -9.07
CA ASN A 98 7.43 -3.58 -9.78
C ASN A 98 7.21 -2.06 -9.83
N VAL A 99 8.11 -1.26 -9.24
CA VAL A 99 8.09 0.20 -9.32
C VAL A 99 9.41 0.72 -9.89
N LYS A 100 9.32 1.69 -10.80
CA LYS A 100 10.48 2.34 -11.39
C LYS A 100 10.31 3.85 -11.26
N GLU A 101 11.27 4.51 -10.62
CA GLU A 101 11.31 5.98 -10.59
C GLU A 101 11.41 6.51 -12.03
N ILE A 102 10.64 7.56 -12.31
CA ILE A 102 10.69 8.29 -13.58
C ILE A 102 11.00 9.75 -13.29
N ARG A 103 11.77 10.35 -14.20
CA ARG A 103 12.08 11.78 -14.21
C ARG A 103 11.09 12.52 -15.08
#